data_AF-A0A964ZCZ3-F1
#
_entry.id   AF-A0A964ZCZ3-F1
#
_cell.length_a   1.000
_cell.length_b   1.000
_cell.length_c   1.000
_cell.angle_alpha   90.00
_cell.angle_beta   90.00
_cell.angle_gamma   90.00
#
_symmetry.space_group_name_H-M   'P 1'
#
loop_
_entity.id
_entity.type
_entity.pdbx_description
1 polymer ?
#
loop_
_entity_poly.entity_id
_entity_poly.type
_entity_poly.pdbx_seq_one_letter_code
_entity_poly.pdbx_strand_id
1 'polypeptide(L)'
;VDQLFGGSGVDWLDAGCPNEVAVSGWNAYRWATNGTSVSDIAQGNIGTCSFLAAMASATEQGIDLSQRITYLGNYVYRVSLFNLTGNLVTRDVVFTGAMVRDSSGRVVDPLTANEGKFWTVLMQRAYLKFNGYDPMNGAYASSAFPGDYIQRALSIVTGRAIWQSYLPMTKPQDLAQMLARGDAITAGSNSTASGLIVGNHAYMVDAIFQENSVWKVQLYNPWGIDGLIAQGRNDGMLTIPWTVFRASFSDIASATNL
;
A
#
# COMPACT_ATOMS: atom_id res chain seq x y z
N VAL A 1 -2.61 33.12 16.07
CA VAL A 1 -2.98 31.69 16.16
C VAL A 1 -4.46 31.66 16.41
N ASP A 2 -5.22 31.32 15.39
CA ASP A 2 -6.65 31.15 15.53
C ASP A 2 -6.88 29.82 16.24
N GLN A 3 -7.65 29.85 17.31
CA GLN A 3 -7.97 28.68 18.12
C GLN A 3 -9.46 28.41 17.98
N LEU A 4 -9.79 27.24 17.42
CA LEU A 4 -11.16 26.73 17.38
C LEU A 4 -11.28 25.63 18.44
N PHE A 5 -12.25 25.74 19.34
CA PHE A 5 -12.53 24.72 20.34
C PHE A 5 -13.67 23.84 19.85
N GLY A 6 -13.31 22.63 19.44
CA GLY A 6 -14.24 21.57 19.06
C GLY A 6 -14.96 20.94 20.26
N GLY A 7 -16.07 20.25 20.00
CA GLY A 7 -16.85 19.54 21.02
C GLY A 7 -16.23 18.19 21.40
N SER A 8 -16.99 17.32 22.06
CA SER A 8 -16.59 15.93 22.27
C SER A 8 -16.75 15.13 20.98
N GLY A 9 -15.80 15.24 20.05
CA GLY A 9 -15.85 14.61 18.73
C GLY A 9 -14.50 14.65 17.99
N VAL A 10 -14.47 14.04 16.81
CA VAL A 10 -13.37 14.19 15.85
C VAL A 10 -13.74 15.34 14.93
N ASP A 11 -13.23 16.52 15.24
CA ASP A 11 -13.46 17.70 14.42
C ASP A 11 -12.50 17.71 13.22
N TRP A 12 -13.01 18.09 12.07
CA TRP A 12 -12.18 18.29 10.88
C TRP A 12 -11.93 19.77 10.70
N LEU A 13 -10.66 20.13 10.55
CA LEU A 13 -10.29 21.52 10.40
C LEU A 13 -9.70 21.72 9.00
N ASP A 14 -10.43 22.50 8.21
CA ASP A 14 -9.87 23.10 7.01
C ASP A 14 -9.04 24.30 7.45
N ALA A 15 -7.72 24.15 7.48
CA ALA A 15 -6.80 25.21 7.88
C ALA A 15 -6.76 26.37 6.87
N GLY A 16 -7.63 26.41 5.86
CA GLY A 16 -7.70 27.48 4.85
C GLY A 16 -6.52 27.51 3.87
N CYS A 17 -5.34 27.04 4.28
CA CYS A 17 -4.16 26.87 3.44
C CYS A 17 -3.20 25.79 3.98
N PRO A 18 -2.24 25.30 3.16
CA PRO A 18 -1.26 24.29 3.58
C PRO A 18 -0.30 24.73 4.69
N ASN A 19 -0.10 26.04 4.84
CA ASN A 19 0.90 26.60 5.75
C ASN A 19 0.35 26.83 7.17
N GLU A 20 -0.97 26.71 7.35
CA GLU A 20 -1.62 26.86 8.63
C GLU A 20 -1.76 25.51 9.36
N VAL A 21 -1.46 25.53 10.65
CA VAL A 21 -1.62 24.37 11.52
C VAL A 21 -2.95 24.51 12.23
N ALA A 22 -3.92 23.69 11.84
CA ALA A 22 -5.11 23.49 12.63
C ALA A 22 -4.72 22.73 13.91
N VAL A 23 -4.90 23.36 15.07
CA VAL A 23 -4.61 22.74 16.37
C VAL A 23 -5.90 22.08 16.84
N SER A 24 -5.87 20.75 16.98
CA SER A 24 -6.98 19.80 17.24
C SER A 24 -7.75 19.34 15.99
N GLY A 25 -7.85 18.03 15.75
CA GLY A 25 -8.61 17.47 14.61
C GLY A 25 -7.80 17.24 13.33
N TRP A 26 -8.47 16.72 12.28
CA TRP A 26 -7.90 16.39 10.97
C TRP A 26 -7.57 17.62 10.15
N ASN A 27 -6.27 17.88 9.95
CA ASN A 27 -5.77 18.91 9.05
C ASN A 27 -5.87 18.42 7.61
N ALA A 28 -6.80 19.01 6.86
CA ALA A 28 -7.10 18.62 5.50
C ALA A 28 -5.89 18.70 4.54
N TYR A 29 -4.90 19.55 4.83
CA TYR A 29 -3.72 19.76 3.99
C TYR A 29 -2.52 18.87 4.35
N ARG A 30 -2.62 18.03 5.39
CA ARG A 30 -1.51 17.20 5.86
C ARG A 30 -1.89 15.72 5.87
N TRP A 31 -1.58 15.01 4.79
CA TRP A 31 -1.89 13.58 4.66
C TRP A 31 -0.69 12.64 4.84
N ALA A 32 0.54 13.15 4.73
CA ALA A 32 1.79 12.38 4.84
C ALA A 32 2.86 13.16 5.63
N THR A 33 2.59 13.39 6.91
CA THR A 33 3.51 14.06 7.84
C THR A 33 4.74 13.19 8.03
N ASN A 34 5.91 13.78 7.80
CA ASN A 34 7.21 13.10 7.71
C ASN A 34 7.37 12.20 6.47
N GLY A 35 6.58 12.46 5.41
CA GLY A 35 6.64 11.72 4.16
C GLY A 35 5.84 10.42 4.17
N THR A 36 6.04 9.61 3.15
CA THR A 36 5.45 8.27 3.02
C THR A 36 6.42 7.22 3.53
N SER A 37 5.96 6.33 4.40
CA SER A 37 6.74 5.18 4.90
C SER A 37 6.00 3.87 4.64
N VAL A 38 6.75 2.77 4.45
CA VAL A 38 6.19 1.41 4.38
C VAL A 38 5.36 1.09 5.63
N SER A 39 5.80 1.55 6.79
CA SER A 39 5.08 1.38 8.07
C SER A 39 3.72 2.09 8.12
N ASP A 40 3.44 3.02 7.21
CA ASP A 40 2.13 3.67 7.11
C ASP A 40 1.12 2.79 6.35
N ILE A 41 1.52 1.63 5.83
CA ILE A 41 0.69 0.75 4.97
C ILE A 41 0.26 -0.49 5.74
N ALA A 42 -0.95 -0.46 6.31
CA ALA A 42 -1.56 -1.64 6.93
C ALA A 42 -2.95 -1.85 6.36
N GLN A 43 -3.18 -2.98 5.69
CA GLN A 43 -4.43 -3.28 4.98
C GLN A 43 -5.62 -3.45 5.94
N GLY A 44 -6.77 -2.89 5.55
CA GLY A 44 -8.06 -3.19 6.15
C GLY A 44 -8.73 -4.45 5.57
N ASN A 45 -10.02 -4.62 5.84
CA ASN A 45 -10.78 -5.78 5.38
C ASN A 45 -11.32 -5.63 3.95
N ILE A 46 -10.40 -5.54 2.97
CA ILE A 46 -10.72 -5.53 1.53
C ILE A 46 -9.56 -6.11 0.72
N GLY A 47 -9.83 -6.68 -0.45
CA GLY A 47 -8.86 -7.38 -1.31
C GLY A 47 -7.79 -6.52 -2.00
N THR A 48 -7.30 -5.44 -1.39
CA THR A 48 -6.36 -4.48 -2.01
C THR A 48 -4.89 -4.83 -1.80
N CYS A 49 -4.55 -6.05 -1.41
CA CYS A 49 -3.19 -6.45 -1.05
C CYS A 49 -2.14 -6.19 -2.15
N SER A 50 -2.46 -6.49 -3.40
CA SER A 50 -1.56 -6.25 -4.53
C SER A 50 -1.24 -4.76 -4.71
N PHE A 51 -2.23 -3.88 -4.53
CA PHE A 51 -2.06 -2.44 -4.58
C PHE A 51 -1.24 -1.91 -3.40
N LEU A 52 -1.53 -2.36 -2.18
CA LEU A 52 -0.79 -1.93 -1.00
C LEU A 52 0.67 -2.43 -1.01
N ALA A 53 0.92 -3.66 -1.47
CA ALA A 53 2.27 -4.18 -1.68
C ALA A 53 3.03 -3.37 -2.74
N ALA A 54 2.36 -2.98 -3.83
CA ALA A 54 2.95 -2.10 -4.84
C ALA A 54 3.27 -0.71 -4.28
N MET A 55 2.41 -0.13 -3.43
CA MET A 55 2.70 1.14 -2.75
C MET A 55 3.88 1.01 -1.79
N ALA A 56 3.96 -0.08 -1.03
CA ALA A 56 5.09 -0.34 -0.13
C ALA A 56 6.39 -0.39 -0.93
N SER A 57 6.40 -1.19 -2.00
CA SER A 57 7.57 -1.34 -2.87
C SER A 57 7.99 -0.03 -3.52
N ALA A 58 7.04 0.77 -4.02
CA ALA A 58 7.31 2.09 -4.57
C ALA A 58 7.87 3.06 -3.52
N THR A 59 7.30 3.06 -2.31
CA THR A 59 7.73 3.92 -1.20
C THR A 59 9.15 3.58 -0.76
N GLU A 60 9.46 2.29 -0.61
CA GLU A 60 10.80 1.81 -0.26
C GLU A 60 11.85 2.21 -1.30
N GLN A 61 11.48 2.19 -2.58
CA GLN A 61 12.35 2.66 -3.68
C GLN A 61 12.35 4.20 -3.86
N GLY A 62 11.85 4.96 -2.88
CA GLY A 62 11.93 6.41 -2.84
C GLY A 62 10.89 7.16 -3.69
N ILE A 63 9.84 6.48 -4.18
CA ILE A 63 8.72 7.15 -4.85
C ILE A 63 7.80 7.77 -3.79
N ASP A 64 7.84 9.10 -3.66
CA ASP A 64 6.91 9.84 -2.80
C ASP A 64 5.50 9.86 -3.41
N LEU A 65 4.64 8.96 -2.93
CA LEU A 65 3.25 8.85 -3.39
C LEU A 65 2.38 10.01 -2.88
N SER A 66 2.80 10.75 -1.85
CA SER A 66 2.03 11.87 -1.32
C SER A 66 1.94 13.06 -2.28
N GLN A 67 2.91 13.20 -3.20
CA GLN A 67 2.92 14.23 -4.26
C GLN A 67 1.80 14.04 -5.28
N ARG A 68 1.10 12.90 -5.26
CA ARG A 68 0.00 12.60 -6.18
C ARG A 68 -1.36 13.01 -5.65
N ILE A 69 -1.38 13.68 -4.50
CA ILE A 69 -2.58 14.04 -3.77
C ILE A 69 -2.70 15.56 -3.76
N THR A 70 -3.89 16.06 -4.07
CA THR A 70 -4.22 17.48 -3.97
C THR A 70 -5.55 17.62 -3.24
N TYR A 71 -5.58 18.42 -2.18
CA TYR A 71 -6.83 18.77 -1.53
C TYR A 71 -7.59 19.82 -2.36
N LEU A 72 -8.87 19.56 -2.61
CA LEU A 72 -9.74 20.40 -3.44
C LEU A 72 -10.73 21.24 -2.62
N GLY A 73 -10.69 21.15 -1.29
CA GLY A 73 -11.72 21.69 -0.41
C GLY A 73 -12.84 20.69 -0.14
N ASN A 74 -13.65 20.97 0.88
CA ASN A 74 -14.84 20.19 1.25
C ASN A 74 -14.56 18.68 1.40
N TYR A 75 -13.45 18.32 2.07
CA TYR A 75 -13.08 16.93 2.32
C TYR A 75 -12.75 16.12 1.04
N VAL A 76 -12.63 16.78 -0.12
CA VAL A 76 -12.35 16.14 -1.40
C VAL A 76 -10.86 16.22 -1.71
N TYR A 77 -10.29 15.08 -2.09
CA TYR A 77 -8.91 14.91 -2.49
C TYR A 77 -8.84 14.37 -3.90
N ARG A 78 -8.09 15.02 -4.77
CA ARG A 78 -7.72 14.50 -6.07
C ARG A 78 -6.47 13.66 -5.93
N VAL A 79 -6.57 12.40 -6.36
CA VAL A 79 -5.45 11.45 -6.35
C VAL A 79 -5.13 11.04 -7.77
N SER A 80 -3.86 11.07 -8.15
CA SER A 80 -3.39 10.66 -9.47
C SER A 80 -2.78 9.26 -9.44
N LEU A 81 -3.26 8.38 -10.31
CA LEU A 81 -2.73 7.02 -10.53
C LEU A 81 -2.36 6.85 -11.99
N PHE A 82 -1.40 5.98 -12.31
CA PHE A 82 -1.13 5.66 -13.70
C PHE A 82 -2.20 4.72 -14.24
N ASN A 83 -2.65 4.97 -15.46
CA ASN A 83 -3.40 3.97 -16.21
C ASN A 83 -2.43 2.96 -16.86
N LEU A 84 -2.97 1.93 -17.51
CA LEU A 84 -2.15 0.89 -18.13
C LEU A 84 -1.34 1.34 -19.35
N THR A 85 -1.59 2.55 -19.86
CA THR A 85 -0.80 3.17 -20.92
C THR A 85 0.30 4.09 -20.36
N GLY A 86 0.51 4.13 -19.04
CA GLY A 86 1.51 4.97 -18.40
C GLY A 86 1.12 6.45 -18.23
N ASN A 87 -0.14 6.82 -18.48
CA ASN A 87 -0.61 8.19 -18.29
C ASN A 87 -1.24 8.36 -16.91
N LEU A 88 -0.98 9.49 -16.25
CA LEU A 88 -1.67 9.84 -15.02
C LEU A 88 -3.15 10.12 -15.29
N VAL A 89 -4.01 9.49 -14.50
CA VAL A 89 -5.44 9.74 -14.45
C VAL A 89 -5.85 10.04 -13.01
N THR A 90 -6.80 10.94 -12.85
CA THR A 90 -7.21 11.44 -11.54
C THR A 90 -8.48 10.78 -11.05
N ARG A 91 -8.58 10.58 -9.74
CA ARG A 91 -9.81 10.19 -9.04
C ARG A 91 -10.01 11.10 -7.84
N ASP A 92 -11.19 11.69 -7.76
CA ASP A 92 -11.57 12.51 -6.61
C ASP A 92 -12.20 11.61 -5.56
N VAL A 93 -11.68 11.63 -4.34
CA VAL A 93 -12.12 10.82 -3.20
C VAL A 93 -12.45 11.71 -2.02
N VAL A 94 -13.39 11.28 -1.20
CA VAL A 94 -13.77 11.99 0.02
C VAL A 94 -13.04 11.35 1.19
N PHE A 95 -12.55 12.14 2.14
CA PHE A 95 -12.13 11.67 3.46
C PHE A 95 -12.39 12.74 4.51
N THR A 96 -13.17 12.38 5.52
CA THR A 96 -13.60 13.28 6.61
C THR A 96 -12.97 12.89 7.95
N GLY A 97 -11.95 12.03 7.95
CA GLY A 97 -11.42 11.37 9.15
C GLY A 97 -12.18 10.10 9.53
N ALA A 98 -13.33 9.84 8.90
CA ALA A 98 -14.12 8.64 9.11
C ALA A 98 -13.65 7.48 8.23
N MET A 99 -13.32 6.36 8.89
CA MET A 99 -12.97 5.10 8.26
C MET A 99 -14.22 4.35 7.80
N VAL A 100 -14.19 3.82 6.59
CA VAL A 100 -15.26 3.00 6.01
C VAL A 100 -15.19 1.59 6.60
N ARG A 101 -16.35 0.97 6.79
CA ARG A 101 -16.50 -0.37 7.36
C ARG A 101 -17.32 -1.28 6.44
N ASP A 102 -17.08 -2.58 6.54
CA ASP A 102 -17.89 -3.60 5.86
C ASP A 102 -19.20 -3.87 6.62
N SER A 103 -20.01 -4.81 6.10
CA SER A 103 -21.28 -5.21 6.71
C SER A 103 -21.15 -5.84 8.10
N SER A 104 -19.96 -6.31 8.47
CA SER A 104 -19.64 -6.87 9.80
C SER A 104 -19.01 -5.84 10.74
N GLY A 105 -18.88 -4.59 10.31
CA GLY A 105 -18.27 -3.52 11.10
C GLY A 105 -16.74 -3.50 11.09
N ARG A 106 -16.07 -4.35 10.30
CA ARG A 106 -14.60 -4.34 10.15
C ARG A 106 -14.18 -3.17 9.26
N VAL A 107 -13.09 -2.48 9.62
CA VAL A 107 -12.57 -1.35 8.85
C VAL A 107 -12.01 -1.85 7.51
N VAL A 108 -12.43 -1.26 6.39
CA VAL A 108 -11.94 -1.61 5.04
C VAL A 108 -10.78 -0.73 4.58
N ASP A 109 -10.70 0.50 5.07
CA ASP A 109 -9.60 1.40 4.80
C ASP A 109 -8.30 0.94 5.49
N PRO A 110 -7.12 1.41 5.05
CA PRO A 110 -5.86 1.12 5.73
C PRO A 110 -5.84 1.54 7.20
N LEU A 111 -5.34 0.67 8.08
CA LEU A 111 -5.56 0.70 9.54
C LEU A 111 -4.67 1.70 10.30
N THR A 112 -3.57 2.11 9.70
CA THR A 112 -2.57 3.05 10.24
C THR A 112 -2.96 4.53 10.06
N ALA A 113 -4.19 4.80 9.60
CA ALA A 113 -4.68 6.15 9.39
C ALA A 113 -4.80 6.90 10.71
N ASN A 114 -4.02 7.96 10.88
CA ASN A 114 -4.10 8.89 12.00
C ASN A 114 -3.89 10.33 11.53
N GLU A 115 -4.02 11.29 12.45
CA GLU A 115 -3.78 12.70 12.15
C GLU A 115 -2.45 12.91 11.42
N GLY A 116 -2.49 13.62 10.30
CA GLY A 116 -1.29 13.83 9.50
C GLY A 116 -0.81 12.63 8.67
N LYS A 117 -1.41 11.44 8.78
CA LYS A 117 -0.97 10.18 8.13
C LYS A 117 -2.16 9.38 7.60
N PHE A 118 -2.79 9.86 6.54
CA PHE A 118 -3.94 9.20 5.90
C PHE A 118 -3.83 9.10 4.38
N TRP A 119 -2.65 9.38 3.83
CA TRP A 119 -2.38 9.24 2.41
C TRP A 119 -2.72 7.84 1.86
N THR A 120 -2.50 6.79 2.64
CA THR A 120 -2.82 5.40 2.25
C THR A 120 -4.32 5.19 2.05
N VAL A 121 -5.17 5.82 2.87
CA VAL A 121 -6.62 5.83 2.69
C VAL A 121 -6.99 6.48 1.36
N LEU A 122 -6.45 7.67 1.09
CA LEU A 122 -6.73 8.41 -0.14
C LEU A 122 -6.34 7.60 -1.38
N MET A 123 -5.14 7.02 -1.36
CA MET A 123 -4.62 6.17 -2.45
C MET A 123 -5.48 4.92 -2.66
N GLN A 124 -5.82 4.19 -1.60
CA GLN A 124 -6.67 2.99 -1.71
C GLN A 124 -8.05 3.34 -2.26
N ARG A 125 -8.70 4.40 -1.74
CA ARG A 125 -10.02 4.82 -2.21
C ARG A 125 -9.99 5.23 -3.67
N ALA A 126 -8.93 5.90 -4.10
CA ALA A 126 -8.73 6.28 -5.50
C ALA A 126 -8.55 5.06 -6.40
N TYR A 127 -7.84 4.05 -5.92
CA TYR A 127 -7.63 2.80 -6.63
C TYR A 127 -8.91 1.96 -6.76
N LEU A 128 -9.77 1.93 -5.73
CA LEU A 128 -11.10 1.31 -5.84
C LEU A 128 -11.95 2.03 -6.89
N LYS A 129 -12.00 3.37 -6.87
CA LYS A 129 -12.68 4.16 -7.92
C LYS A 129 -12.08 3.94 -9.30
N PHE A 130 -10.76 3.80 -9.40
CA PHE A 130 -10.09 3.49 -10.66
C PHE A 130 -10.60 2.18 -11.26
N ASN A 131 -10.87 1.18 -10.43
CA ASN A 131 -11.40 -0.12 -10.85
C ASN A 131 -12.94 -0.17 -10.89
N GLY A 132 -13.64 0.96 -10.73
CA GLY A 132 -15.10 1.03 -10.84
C GLY A 132 -15.88 0.67 -9.58
N TYR A 133 -15.21 0.61 -8.42
CA TYR A 133 -15.85 0.34 -7.13
C TYR A 133 -16.02 1.63 -6.34
N ASP A 134 -17.16 1.78 -5.67
CA ASP A 134 -17.38 2.89 -4.75
C ASP A 134 -16.66 2.63 -3.41
N PRO A 135 -15.61 3.39 -3.07
CA PRO A 135 -14.88 3.19 -1.82
C PRO A 135 -15.69 3.54 -0.58
N MET A 136 -16.79 4.30 -0.72
CA MET A 136 -17.65 4.67 0.42
C MET A 136 -18.67 3.58 0.75
N ASN A 137 -18.94 2.67 -0.19
CA ASN A 137 -19.77 1.50 0.04
C ASN A 137 -18.90 0.31 0.47
N GLY A 138 -18.42 0.34 1.71
CA GLY A 138 -17.51 -0.68 2.25
C GLY A 138 -18.05 -2.10 2.16
N ALA A 139 -19.34 -2.31 2.43
CA ALA A 139 -19.98 -3.63 2.35
C ALA A 139 -19.95 -4.21 0.92
N TYR A 140 -20.26 -3.39 -0.09
CA TYR A 140 -20.17 -3.82 -1.48
C TYR A 140 -18.72 -3.98 -1.93
N ALA A 141 -17.88 -2.97 -1.68
CA ALA A 141 -16.49 -2.98 -2.14
C ALA A 141 -15.71 -4.17 -1.55
N SER A 142 -15.86 -4.47 -0.25
CA SER A 142 -15.16 -5.58 0.39
C SER A 142 -15.61 -6.96 -0.10
N SER A 143 -16.85 -7.09 -0.57
CA SER A 143 -17.39 -8.37 -1.04
C SER A 143 -17.27 -8.57 -2.56
N ALA A 144 -17.30 -7.49 -3.33
CA ALA A 144 -17.33 -7.53 -4.79
C ALA A 144 -15.98 -7.25 -5.46
N PHE A 145 -15.03 -6.61 -4.77
CA PHE A 145 -13.69 -6.40 -5.33
C PHE A 145 -12.88 -7.69 -5.22
N PRO A 146 -12.52 -8.36 -6.34
CA PRO A 146 -11.87 -9.66 -6.31
C PRO A 146 -10.37 -9.59 -5.98
N GLY A 147 -9.83 -8.39 -5.79
CA GLY A 147 -8.40 -8.11 -5.84
C GLY A 147 -7.92 -7.79 -7.25
N ASP A 148 -6.60 -7.69 -7.41
CA ASP A 148 -5.95 -7.41 -8.70
C ASP A 148 -4.62 -8.16 -8.77
N TYR A 149 -4.10 -8.31 -9.98
CA TYR A 149 -2.80 -8.92 -10.24
C TYR A 149 -1.66 -8.01 -9.80
N ILE A 150 -0.60 -8.58 -9.22
CA ILE A 150 0.55 -7.83 -8.67
C ILE A 150 1.22 -6.93 -9.72
N GLN A 151 1.38 -7.39 -10.96
CA GLN A 151 1.97 -6.65 -12.07
C GLN A 151 1.11 -5.45 -12.50
N ARG A 152 -0.22 -5.59 -12.43
CA ARG A 152 -1.15 -4.52 -12.80
C ARG A 152 -1.20 -3.45 -11.71
N ALA A 153 -1.27 -3.87 -10.45
CA ALA A 153 -1.18 -2.96 -9.33
C ALA A 153 0.15 -2.19 -9.33
N LEU A 154 1.27 -2.89 -9.57
CA LEU A 154 2.60 -2.30 -9.63
C LEU A 154 2.74 -1.29 -10.78
N SER A 155 2.18 -1.56 -11.97
CA SER A 155 2.19 -0.58 -13.08
C SER A 155 1.34 0.65 -12.78
N ILE A 156 0.18 0.49 -12.13
CA ILE A 156 -0.70 1.62 -11.74
C ILE A 156 -0.02 2.51 -10.69
N VAL A 157 0.72 1.91 -9.75
CA VAL A 157 1.45 2.67 -8.73
C VAL A 157 2.70 3.32 -9.30
N THR A 158 3.48 2.65 -10.13
CA THR A 158 4.80 3.16 -10.54
C THR A 158 4.80 3.91 -11.86
N GLY A 159 3.86 3.61 -12.76
CA GLY A 159 3.87 4.09 -14.15
C GLY A 159 5.00 3.52 -15.00
N ARG A 160 5.74 2.54 -14.48
CA ARG A 160 6.93 1.96 -15.11
C ARG A 160 6.58 0.71 -15.90
N ALA A 161 7.49 0.35 -16.80
CA ALA A 161 7.44 -0.95 -17.48
C ALA A 161 7.60 -2.08 -16.46
N ILE A 162 6.79 -3.13 -16.62
CA ILE A 162 6.79 -4.27 -15.70
C ILE A 162 7.45 -5.46 -16.36
N TRP A 163 8.50 -5.97 -15.73
CA TRP A 163 8.99 -7.31 -15.93
C TRP A 163 8.22 -8.27 -15.01
N GLN A 164 7.78 -9.41 -15.53
CA GLN A 164 7.10 -10.43 -14.75
C GLN A 164 7.70 -11.80 -15.03
N SER A 165 7.69 -12.67 -14.02
CA SER A 165 8.22 -14.02 -14.14
C SER A 165 7.52 -14.97 -13.18
N TYR A 166 7.49 -16.24 -13.58
CA TYR A 166 7.14 -17.33 -12.69
C TYR A 166 8.31 -17.57 -11.72
N LEU A 167 8.06 -17.37 -10.42
CA LEU A 167 9.12 -17.35 -9.40
C LEU A 167 9.97 -18.63 -9.39
N PRO A 168 9.43 -19.85 -9.56
CA PRO A 168 10.26 -21.05 -9.56
C PRO A 168 11.36 -21.10 -10.64
N MET A 169 11.26 -20.28 -11.68
CA MET A 169 12.31 -20.13 -12.72
C MET A 169 13.28 -18.98 -12.46
N THR A 170 13.03 -18.16 -11.44
CA THR A 170 13.82 -16.96 -11.13
C THR A 170 14.95 -17.32 -10.16
N LYS A 171 16.12 -16.68 -10.30
CA LYS A 171 17.25 -16.87 -9.38
C LYS A 171 17.31 -15.72 -8.37
N PRO A 172 17.80 -15.96 -7.14
CA PRO A 172 17.93 -14.89 -6.15
C PRO A 172 18.88 -13.79 -6.62
N GLN A 173 19.92 -14.13 -7.39
CA GLN A 173 20.85 -13.15 -7.96
C GLN A 173 20.15 -12.15 -8.88
N ASP A 174 19.19 -12.60 -9.69
CA ASP A 174 18.49 -11.74 -10.63
C ASP A 174 17.65 -10.70 -9.87
N LEU A 175 16.93 -11.14 -8.82
CA LEU A 175 16.14 -10.23 -7.98
C LEU A 175 17.02 -9.31 -7.13
N ALA A 176 18.14 -9.79 -6.61
CA ALA A 176 19.10 -8.95 -5.91
C ALA A 176 19.65 -7.84 -6.82
N GLN A 177 19.95 -8.16 -8.09
CA GLN A 177 20.37 -7.17 -9.07
C GLN A 177 19.25 -6.18 -9.43
N MET A 178 17.98 -6.65 -9.49
CA MET A 178 16.81 -5.79 -9.67
C MET A 178 16.65 -4.78 -8.54
N LEU A 179 16.73 -5.22 -7.29
CA LEU A 179 16.67 -4.31 -6.14
C LEU A 179 17.86 -3.33 -6.14
N ALA A 180 19.06 -3.81 -6.47
CA ALA A 180 20.25 -2.96 -6.51
C ALA A 180 20.19 -1.83 -7.56
N ARG A 181 19.39 -1.98 -8.63
CA ARG A 181 19.13 -0.89 -9.60
C ARG A 181 17.98 0.03 -9.19
N GLY A 182 17.31 -0.24 -8.08
CA GLY A 182 16.18 0.53 -7.57
C GLY A 182 14.81 0.07 -8.10
N ASP A 183 14.71 -1.15 -8.62
CA ASP A 183 13.43 -1.68 -9.07
C ASP A 183 12.49 -1.89 -7.88
N ALA A 184 11.22 -1.52 -8.07
CA ALA A 184 10.17 -1.88 -7.12
C ALA A 184 9.68 -3.30 -7.45
N ILE A 185 9.85 -4.24 -6.51
CA ILE A 185 9.48 -5.65 -6.69
C ILE A 185 8.33 -6.06 -5.76
N THR A 186 7.38 -6.81 -6.31
CA THR A 186 6.28 -7.46 -5.58
C THR A 186 6.21 -8.95 -5.92
N ALA A 187 5.69 -9.75 -4.97
CA ALA A 187 5.55 -11.19 -5.10
C ALA A 187 4.14 -11.65 -4.73
N GLY A 188 3.60 -12.63 -5.46
CA GLY A 188 2.30 -13.25 -5.20
C GLY A 188 2.47 -14.66 -4.63
N SER A 189 1.89 -14.92 -3.46
CA SER A 189 1.97 -16.22 -2.80
C SER A 189 0.99 -17.22 -3.41
N ASN A 190 1.39 -18.50 -3.43
CA ASN A 190 0.52 -19.62 -3.79
C ASN A 190 -0.70 -19.66 -2.84
N SER A 191 -1.86 -20.10 -3.34
CA SER A 191 -3.05 -20.29 -2.49
C SER A 191 -2.84 -21.29 -1.36
N THR A 192 -1.89 -22.21 -1.51
CA THR A 192 -1.52 -23.24 -0.54
C THR A 192 -0.37 -22.85 0.39
N ALA A 193 0.16 -21.62 0.28
CA ALA A 193 1.19 -21.14 1.20
C ALA A 193 0.69 -21.15 2.65
N SER A 194 1.58 -21.46 3.58
CA SER A 194 1.27 -21.62 5.00
C SER A 194 2.46 -21.27 5.88
N GLY A 195 2.26 -21.32 7.21
CA GLY A 195 3.27 -20.93 8.18
C GLY A 195 3.41 -19.41 8.26
N LEU A 196 4.62 -18.90 8.02
CA LEU A 196 4.89 -17.45 8.00
C LEU A 196 4.24 -16.73 6.80
N ILE A 197 3.86 -17.47 5.76
CA ILE A 197 3.32 -16.89 4.52
C ILE A 197 1.83 -17.13 4.43
N VAL A 198 1.08 -16.03 4.36
CA VAL A 198 -0.35 -16.01 3.98
C VAL A 198 -0.47 -16.41 2.50
N GLY A 199 -1.32 -17.40 2.21
CA GLY A 199 -1.61 -17.83 0.83
C GLY A 199 -2.57 -16.91 0.08
N ASN A 200 -2.47 -16.92 -1.25
CA ASN A 200 -3.24 -16.05 -2.15
C ASN A 200 -3.12 -14.56 -1.77
N HIS A 201 -1.90 -14.10 -1.53
CA HIS A 201 -1.62 -12.78 -0.98
C HIS A 201 -0.38 -12.15 -1.63
N ALA A 202 -0.36 -10.82 -1.70
CA ALA A 202 0.74 -10.08 -2.29
C ALA A 202 1.68 -9.53 -1.21
N TYR A 203 2.97 -9.49 -1.53
CA TYR A 203 4.03 -8.97 -0.66
C TYR A 203 4.92 -8.03 -1.45
N MET A 204 5.49 -7.04 -0.78
CA MET A 204 6.68 -6.34 -1.29
C MET A 204 7.90 -7.22 -1.05
N VAL A 205 8.82 -7.25 -2.02
CA VAL A 205 10.16 -7.82 -1.82
C VAL A 205 11.09 -6.67 -1.46
N ASP A 206 11.56 -6.69 -0.22
CA ASP A 206 12.36 -5.62 0.38
C ASP A 206 13.85 -5.81 0.09
N ALA A 207 14.37 -7.01 0.40
CA ALA A 207 15.77 -7.33 0.23
C ALA A 207 15.97 -8.78 -0.22
N ILE A 208 17.02 -9.01 -1.01
CA ILE A 208 17.54 -10.33 -1.35
C ILE A 208 19.02 -10.36 -1.00
N PHE A 209 19.41 -11.22 -0.06
CA PHE A 209 20.78 -11.22 0.47
C PHE A 209 21.24 -12.62 0.86
N GLN A 210 22.54 -12.77 1.08
CA GLN A 210 23.12 -13.98 1.64
C GLN A 210 23.51 -13.76 3.09
N GLU A 211 23.18 -14.74 3.94
CA GLU A 211 23.69 -14.83 5.30
C GLU A 211 24.19 -16.26 5.52
N ASN A 212 25.44 -16.41 5.96
CA ASN A 212 26.08 -17.73 6.15
C ASN A 212 25.96 -18.63 4.91
N SER A 213 26.19 -18.07 3.72
CA SER A 213 26.07 -18.73 2.41
C SER A 213 24.66 -19.24 2.04
N VAL A 214 23.63 -18.82 2.79
CA VAL A 214 22.22 -19.14 2.48
C VAL A 214 21.54 -17.87 1.96
N TRP A 215 20.92 -17.98 0.78
CA TRP A 215 20.07 -16.92 0.25
C TRP A 215 18.82 -16.75 1.10
N LYS A 216 18.50 -15.51 1.42
CA LYS A 216 17.31 -15.08 2.16
C LYS A 216 16.59 -13.97 1.41
N VAL A 217 15.31 -13.87 1.72
CA VAL A 217 14.39 -12.84 1.21
C VAL A 217 13.78 -12.14 2.38
N GLN A 218 13.90 -10.83 2.41
CA GLN A 218 13.10 -9.97 3.27
C GLN A 218 11.87 -9.50 2.50
N LEU A 219 10.71 -9.63 3.12
CA LEU A 219 9.41 -9.31 2.57
C LEU A 219 8.71 -8.32 3.49
N TYR A 220 7.78 -7.56 2.92
CA TYR A 220 6.78 -6.84 3.69
C TYR A 220 5.37 -7.35 3.35
N ASN A 221 4.64 -7.77 4.37
CA ASN A 221 3.23 -8.11 4.29
C ASN A 221 2.39 -6.82 4.40
N PRO A 222 1.61 -6.44 3.36
CA PRO A 222 0.84 -5.21 3.36
C PRO A 222 -0.29 -5.18 4.40
N TRP A 223 -0.55 -6.26 5.14
CA TRP A 223 -1.39 -6.23 6.34
C TRP A 223 -0.79 -5.40 7.48
N GLY A 224 0.49 -5.02 7.39
CA GLY A 224 1.22 -4.32 8.46
C GLY A 224 1.51 -5.21 9.66
N ILE A 225 1.32 -6.52 9.49
CA ILE A 225 1.63 -7.59 10.44
C ILE A 225 2.22 -8.75 9.65
N ASP A 226 3.04 -9.55 10.29
CA ASP A 226 3.80 -10.64 9.69
C ASP A 226 2.87 -11.67 9.03
N GLY A 227 1.70 -11.88 9.63
CA GLY A 227 0.68 -12.79 9.14
C GLY A 227 0.05 -13.53 10.31
N LEU A 228 -0.13 -14.84 10.14
CA LEU A 228 -0.70 -15.69 11.20
C LEU A 228 0.32 -16.05 12.30
N ILE A 229 1.61 -15.98 11.97
CA ILE A 229 2.73 -16.30 12.86
C ILE A 229 3.70 -15.12 12.82
N ALA A 230 3.97 -14.52 13.97
CA ALA A 230 4.93 -13.42 14.08
C ALA A 230 6.38 -13.94 14.08
N GLN A 231 7.27 -13.21 13.41
CA GLN A 231 8.71 -13.41 13.40
C GLN A 231 9.40 -12.22 14.09
N GLY A 232 9.41 -12.26 15.43
CA GLY A 232 9.96 -11.16 16.23
C GLY A 232 8.93 -10.06 16.45
N ARG A 233 9.20 -8.84 15.96
CA ARG A 233 8.21 -7.75 16.01
C ARG A 233 7.19 -7.98 14.93
N ASN A 234 5.91 -7.89 15.29
CA ASN A 234 4.81 -8.09 14.35
C ASN A 234 4.52 -6.80 13.58
N ASP A 235 5.41 -6.45 12.64
CA ASP A 235 5.41 -5.19 11.91
C ASP A 235 5.25 -5.37 10.39
N GLY A 236 5.03 -6.61 9.93
CA GLY A 236 4.88 -6.94 8.53
C GLY A 236 6.18 -7.36 7.86
N MET A 237 7.34 -7.12 8.49
CA MET A 237 8.63 -7.51 7.95
C MET A 237 8.94 -8.96 8.27
N LEU A 238 9.17 -9.75 7.23
CA LEU A 238 9.49 -11.17 7.33
C LEU A 238 10.81 -11.45 6.62
N THR A 239 11.67 -12.26 7.23
CA THR A 239 12.86 -12.82 6.57
C THR A 239 12.76 -14.33 6.47
N ILE A 240 12.74 -14.85 5.25
CA ILE A 240 12.64 -16.30 4.98
C ILE A 240 13.81 -16.79 4.11
N PRO A 241 14.21 -18.07 4.21
CA PRO A 241 15.13 -18.67 3.27
C PRO A 241 14.57 -18.64 1.84
N TRP A 242 15.43 -18.47 0.84
CA TRP A 242 15.06 -18.51 -0.58
C TRP A 242 14.31 -19.79 -0.96
N THR A 243 14.67 -20.91 -0.36
CA THR A 243 13.99 -22.20 -0.59
C THR A 243 12.51 -22.17 -0.17
N VAL A 244 12.19 -21.47 0.92
CA VAL A 244 10.81 -21.25 1.38
C VAL A 244 10.11 -20.28 0.44
N PHE A 245 10.74 -19.16 0.12
CA PHE A 245 10.18 -18.19 -0.82
C PHE A 245 9.78 -18.83 -2.16
N ARG A 246 10.71 -19.59 -2.77
CA ARG A 246 10.45 -20.28 -4.05
C ARG A 246 9.34 -21.33 -3.97
N ALA A 247 9.14 -21.96 -2.81
CA ALA A 247 8.08 -22.96 -2.62
C ALA A 247 6.71 -22.32 -2.34
N SER A 248 6.70 -21.13 -1.72
CA SER A 248 5.48 -20.47 -1.26
C SER A 248 4.90 -19.44 -2.24
N PHE A 249 5.62 -19.06 -3.30
CA PHE A 249 5.21 -18.00 -4.22
C PHE A 249 5.22 -18.47 -5.68
N SER A 250 4.24 -17.98 -6.47
CA SER A 250 4.08 -18.28 -7.89
C SER A 250 4.64 -17.19 -8.79
N ASP A 251 4.40 -15.93 -8.44
CA ASP A 251 4.57 -14.82 -9.36
C ASP A 251 5.46 -13.72 -8.78
N ILE A 252 6.27 -13.11 -9.64
CA ILE A 252 7.04 -11.91 -9.35
C ILE A 252 6.75 -10.85 -10.40
N ALA A 253 6.63 -9.62 -9.95
CA ALA A 253 6.61 -8.43 -10.81
C ALA A 253 7.66 -7.44 -10.33
N SER A 254 8.44 -6.90 -11.28
CA SER A 254 9.45 -5.87 -11.06
C SER A 254 9.16 -4.67 -11.96
N ALA A 255 9.12 -3.48 -11.37
CA ALA A 255 8.98 -2.21 -12.06
C ALA A 255 10.35 -1.54 -12.21
N THR A 256 10.86 -1.52 -13.44
CA THR A 256 12.23 -1.10 -13.72
C THR A 256 12.44 0.38 -13.40
N ASN A 257 13.43 0.69 -12.58
CA ASN A 257 13.92 2.06 -12.41
C ASN A 257 14.73 2.45 -13.66
N LEU A 258 14.25 3.46 -14.40
CA LEU A 258 14.91 3.99 -15.60
C LEU A 258 15.83 5.16 -15.24
#